data_AF-A0A9E6BN21-F1
#
_entry.id   AF-A0A9E6BN21-F1
#
_cell.length_a   1.000
_cell.length_b   1.000
_cell.length_c   1.000
_cell.angle_alpha   90.00
_cell.angle_beta   90.00
_cell.angle_gamma   90.00
#
_symmetry.space_group_name_H-M   'P 1'
#
loop_
_entity.id
_entity.type
_entity.pdbx_description
1 polymer ?
#
loop_
_entity_poly.entity_id
_entity_poly.type
_entity_poly.pdbx_seq_one_letter_code
_entity_poly.pdbx_strand_id
1 'polypeptide(L)'
;MDGAFDFENIFVFDLANNHQGSVEHGLAIIRGVGEVARKHKCRGLMKFQFRDLDSFVHPSHKKDSDNKHIPRFLQTRLQRDDYQTLLNEVRKQGLMAACTPFDEASVGMIVDMGFDVLKIASCSAQDWPLLECAAEANLPIIFSTGGLETAHIDDLVSFFDHRGVDTAIMHCVSIYPTPEEDCQLNQISALKNRYRDKTIGWSTHEDQDATAPIQIAHALGARMFERHVGLATDKIKLNAYSSTPKQLDCWLKAHEQVVRLCGAKQRPPAVDAERLAIEGLRRGVYAAKAIRKGQTIDRAHVYFAMPNVEGQLSSGEWKKGIVANSNFDADAPVDASAVTLPDVPDYQIIKNALHDVKALLNEARVPLNSSFEVEYSHHYGMKDFRQVGAVIINCINRAYCKKIMVQLPGQRHPAHFHRRKEETFQVLHGEVHVTMDGHERVLRTGETCLIQPGVWHSFWTDTGCIFEEVSTTHYNNDSFYKDKRINEMERSERKTIVDHWGRFQTAPADG
;
A
#
# COMPACT_ATOMS: atom_id res chain seq x y z
N MET A 1 -2.70 -7.06 -23.35
CA MET A 1 -1.98 -7.95 -22.41
C MET A 1 -2.80 -7.92 -21.15
N ASP A 2 -3.45 -9.03 -20.84
CA ASP A 2 -4.31 -9.17 -19.66
C ASP A 2 -3.48 -8.89 -18.40
N GLY A 3 -4.04 -8.14 -17.45
CA GLY A 3 -3.30 -7.60 -16.30
C GLY A 3 -2.76 -8.68 -15.36
N ALA A 4 -1.77 -8.29 -14.53
CA ALA A 4 -1.17 -9.14 -13.50
C ALA A 4 -2.24 -9.77 -12.59
N PHE A 5 -2.01 -11.01 -12.14
CA PHE A 5 -2.91 -11.72 -11.26
C PHE A 5 -3.03 -11.02 -9.90
N ASP A 6 -4.26 -10.64 -9.52
CA ASP A 6 -4.53 -10.02 -8.23
C ASP A 6 -4.59 -11.08 -7.11
N PHE A 7 -3.59 -11.06 -6.23
CA PHE A 7 -3.47 -11.95 -5.07
C PHE A 7 -4.17 -11.42 -3.80
N GLU A 8 -4.70 -10.20 -3.82
CA GLU A 8 -5.25 -9.55 -2.63
C GLU A 8 -6.55 -10.19 -2.15
N ASN A 9 -6.67 -10.30 -0.83
CA ASN A 9 -7.78 -10.82 -0.05
C ASN A 9 -8.22 -12.25 -0.44
N ILE A 10 -7.28 -13.07 -0.91
CA ILE A 10 -7.50 -14.50 -1.16
C ILE A 10 -7.40 -15.30 0.14
N PHE A 11 -8.34 -16.22 0.34
CA PHE A 11 -8.33 -17.21 1.42
C PHE A 11 -8.09 -18.60 0.84
N VAL A 12 -6.92 -19.16 1.12
CA VAL A 12 -6.51 -20.49 0.68
C VAL A 12 -6.95 -21.52 1.73
N PHE A 13 -7.76 -22.48 1.31
CA PHE A 13 -8.23 -23.59 2.13
C PHE A 13 -7.44 -24.84 1.74
N ASP A 14 -6.45 -25.23 2.55
CA ASP A 14 -5.58 -26.36 2.24
C ASP A 14 -6.25 -27.70 2.64
N LEU A 15 -6.72 -28.44 1.64
CA LEU A 15 -7.25 -29.78 1.85
C LEU A 15 -6.13 -30.77 2.23
N ALA A 16 -4.90 -30.54 1.77
CA ALA A 16 -3.77 -31.46 1.90
C ALA A 16 -4.21 -32.90 1.62
N ASN A 17 -3.92 -33.83 2.55
CA ASN A 17 -4.41 -35.21 2.51
C ASN A 17 -5.56 -35.44 3.51
N ASN A 18 -6.29 -34.40 3.92
CA ASN A 18 -7.40 -34.52 4.87
C ASN A 18 -8.62 -35.22 4.27
N HIS A 19 -8.65 -35.45 2.95
CA HIS A 19 -9.60 -36.35 2.29
C HIS A 19 -9.42 -37.84 2.68
N GLN A 20 -8.30 -38.22 3.32
CA GLN A 20 -8.04 -39.58 3.82
C GLN A 20 -8.16 -40.69 2.75
N GLY A 21 -7.84 -40.38 1.49
CA GLY A 21 -8.02 -41.31 0.36
C GLY A 21 -9.50 -41.56 -0.04
N SER A 22 -10.44 -40.77 0.46
CA SER A 22 -11.87 -40.88 0.13
C SER A 22 -12.38 -39.64 -0.61
N VAL A 23 -12.87 -39.86 -1.84
CA VAL A 23 -13.51 -38.80 -2.65
C VAL A 23 -14.75 -38.25 -1.95
N GLU A 24 -15.59 -39.11 -1.40
CA GLU A 24 -16.81 -38.69 -0.71
C GLU A 24 -16.49 -37.79 0.50
N HIS A 25 -15.45 -38.14 1.27
CA HIS A 25 -15.01 -37.32 2.39
C HIS A 25 -14.43 -35.97 1.91
N GLY A 26 -13.62 -35.97 0.85
CA GLY A 26 -13.13 -34.74 0.22
C GLY A 26 -14.25 -33.82 -0.26
N LEU A 27 -15.28 -34.38 -0.92
CA LEU A 27 -16.47 -33.63 -1.35
C LEU A 27 -17.21 -33.01 -0.17
N ALA A 28 -17.34 -33.73 0.95
CA ALA A 28 -17.97 -33.20 2.16
C ALA A 28 -17.21 -31.99 2.74
N ILE A 29 -15.86 -32.07 2.77
CA ILE A 29 -15.01 -30.95 3.21
C ILE A 29 -15.19 -29.74 2.27
N ILE A 30 -15.08 -29.96 0.95
CA ILE A 30 -15.20 -28.89 -0.05
C ILE A 30 -16.56 -28.19 0.03
N ARG A 31 -17.65 -28.95 0.20
CA ARG A 31 -19.00 -28.38 0.36
C ARG A 31 -19.13 -27.53 1.63
N GLY A 32 -18.65 -28.04 2.77
CA GLY A 32 -18.68 -27.31 4.03
C GLY A 32 -17.86 -26.02 4.00
N VAL A 33 -16.66 -26.07 3.41
CA VAL A 33 -15.80 -24.89 3.20
C VAL A 33 -16.45 -23.92 2.23
N GLY A 34 -17.01 -24.41 1.12
CA GLY A 34 -17.71 -23.59 0.13
C GLY A 34 -18.92 -22.85 0.71
N GLU A 35 -19.67 -23.47 1.61
CA GLU A 35 -20.76 -22.82 2.35
C GLU A 35 -20.26 -21.65 3.20
N VAL A 36 -19.20 -21.89 3.99
CA VAL A 36 -18.58 -20.86 4.84
C VAL A 36 -18.00 -19.72 4.00
N ALA A 37 -17.32 -20.03 2.90
CA ALA A 37 -16.77 -19.04 1.99
C ALA A 37 -17.85 -18.14 1.38
N ARG A 38 -18.97 -18.72 0.93
CA ARG A 38 -20.13 -17.96 0.41
C ARG A 38 -20.77 -17.09 1.48
N LYS A 39 -20.91 -17.61 2.71
CA LYS A 39 -21.47 -16.86 3.84
C LYS A 39 -20.68 -15.58 4.12
N HIS A 40 -19.35 -15.66 4.06
CA HIS A 40 -18.44 -14.53 4.28
C HIS A 40 -18.13 -13.73 3.01
N LYS A 41 -18.63 -14.16 1.84
CA LYS A 41 -18.32 -13.57 0.53
C LYS A 41 -16.81 -13.41 0.30
N CYS A 42 -16.02 -14.35 0.82
CA CYS A 42 -14.58 -14.29 0.69
C CYS A 42 -14.12 -14.82 -0.67
N ARG A 43 -13.00 -14.31 -1.17
CA ARG A 43 -12.38 -14.78 -2.41
C ARG A 43 -11.60 -16.07 -2.10
N GLY A 44 -12.32 -17.18 -2.12
CA GLY A 44 -11.81 -18.47 -1.69
C GLY A 44 -11.07 -19.25 -2.78
N LEU A 45 -10.03 -19.97 -2.37
CA LEU A 45 -9.20 -20.82 -3.21
C LEU A 45 -8.99 -22.17 -2.49
N MET A 46 -9.46 -23.27 -3.07
CA MET A 46 -9.24 -24.60 -2.51
C MET A 46 -7.89 -25.14 -2.99
N LYS A 47 -7.04 -25.60 -2.08
CA LYS A 47 -5.70 -26.08 -2.42
C LYS A 47 -5.58 -27.60 -2.23
N PHE A 48 -4.98 -28.25 -3.21
CA PHE A 48 -4.63 -29.67 -3.22
C PHE A 48 -3.12 -29.89 -3.15
N GLN A 49 -2.68 -31.14 -2.95
CA GLN A 49 -1.27 -31.53 -2.98
C GLN A 49 -1.08 -32.72 -3.91
N PHE A 50 -0.27 -32.55 -4.96
CA PHE A 50 0.00 -33.60 -5.93
C PHE A 50 1.42 -34.13 -5.76
N ARG A 51 1.50 -35.46 -5.72
CA ARG A 51 2.73 -36.25 -5.73
C ARG A 51 2.49 -37.39 -6.69
N ASP A 52 3.33 -37.55 -7.69
CA ASP A 52 3.37 -38.78 -8.47
C ASP A 52 4.02 -39.88 -7.61
N LEU A 53 3.23 -40.53 -6.76
CA LEU A 53 3.73 -41.45 -5.73
C LEU A 53 4.58 -42.61 -6.30
N ASP A 54 4.43 -42.94 -7.58
CA ASP A 54 5.19 -44.00 -8.20
C ASP A 54 6.65 -43.60 -8.45
N SER A 55 6.92 -42.33 -8.77
CA SER A 55 8.25 -41.74 -8.95
C SER A 55 8.76 -41.00 -7.70
N PHE A 56 7.87 -40.30 -6.99
CA PHE A 56 8.17 -39.50 -5.81
C PHE A 56 8.65 -40.35 -4.62
N VAL A 57 8.04 -41.53 -4.41
CA VAL A 57 8.47 -42.45 -3.35
C VAL A 57 9.52 -43.41 -3.89
N HIS A 58 10.76 -43.25 -3.43
CA HIS A 58 11.85 -44.15 -3.81
C HIS A 58 11.48 -45.63 -3.57
N PRO A 59 11.81 -46.56 -4.49
CA PRO A 59 11.40 -47.97 -4.39
C PRO A 59 11.70 -48.65 -3.05
N SER A 60 12.82 -48.32 -2.40
CA SER A 60 13.19 -48.89 -1.08
C SER A 60 12.27 -48.47 0.07
N HIS A 61 11.50 -47.39 -0.09
CA HIS A 61 10.60 -46.86 0.93
C HIS A 61 9.12 -47.19 0.67
N LYS A 62 8.79 -47.86 -0.44
CA LYS A 62 7.40 -48.22 -0.77
C LYS A 62 6.80 -49.25 0.21
N LYS A 63 7.64 -49.99 0.92
CA LYS A 63 7.27 -50.91 2.00
C LYS A 63 8.12 -50.57 3.21
N ASP A 64 7.49 -50.56 4.39
CA ASP A 64 8.18 -50.46 5.69
C ASP A 64 9.12 -49.25 5.86
N SER A 65 8.73 -48.08 5.35
CA SER A 65 9.52 -46.86 5.50
C SER A 65 9.46 -46.29 6.93
N ASP A 66 10.63 -46.00 7.49
CA ASP A 66 10.79 -45.26 8.77
C ASP A 66 10.37 -43.78 8.68
N ASN A 67 10.29 -43.22 7.46
CA ASN A 67 9.71 -41.90 7.27
C ASN A 67 8.19 -41.95 7.47
N LYS A 68 7.71 -41.36 8.57
CA LYS A 68 6.30 -41.30 8.99
C LYS A 68 5.33 -40.74 7.94
N HIS A 69 5.81 -39.96 6.96
CA HIS A 69 4.96 -39.35 5.95
C HIS A 69 4.63 -40.32 4.80
N ILE A 70 5.54 -41.24 4.47
CA ILE A 70 5.39 -42.14 3.33
C ILE A 70 4.17 -43.07 3.48
N PRO A 71 3.96 -43.76 4.63
CA PRO A 71 2.76 -44.56 4.83
C PRO A 71 1.47 -43.74 4.69
N ARG A 72 1.44 -42.51 5.21
CA ARG A 72 0.29 -41.60 5.08
C ARG A 72 0.03 -41.27 3.60
N PHE A 73 1.06 -40.92 2.84
CA PHE A 73 0.92 -40.61 1.41
C PHE A 73 0.37 -41.78 0.61
N LEU A 74 0.89 -42.99 0.85
CA LEU A 74 0.43 -44.20 0.18
C LEU A 74 -1.02 -44.57 0.56
N GLN A 75 -1.38 -44.49 1.84
CA GLN A 75 -2.73 -44.80 2.33
C GLN A 75 -3.80 -43.82 1.88
N THR A 76 -3.41 -42.57 1.60
CA THR A 76 -4.34 -41.51 1.19
C THR A 76 -4.31 -41.23 -0.31
N ARG A 77 -3.69 -42.12 -1.11
CA ARG A 77 -3.61 -41.98 -2.57
C ARG A 77 -5.01 -41.84 -3.18
N LEU A 78 -5.16 -40.83 -4.03
CA LEU A 78 -6.28 -40.65 -4.95
C LEU A 78 -5.76 -40.71 -6.39
N GLN A 79 -6.62 -41.12 -7.32
CA GLN A 79 -6.32 -41.15 -8.74
C GLN A 79 -6.65 -39.80 -9.41
N ARG A 80 -6.21 -39.61 -10.66
CA ARG A 80 -6.51 -38.40 -11.43
C ARG A 80 -8.01 -38.09 -11.52
N ASP A 81 -8.84 -39.11 -11.80
CA ASP A 81 -10.29 -38.94 -11.95
C ASP A 81 -10.98 -38.60 -10.62
N ASP A 82 -10.41 -39.08 -9.50
CA ASP A 82 -10.85 -38.71 -8.16
C ASP A 82 -10.59 -37.22 -7.92
N TYR A 83 -9.37 -36.74 -8.22
CA TYR A 83 -9.05 -35.32 -8.13
C TYR A 83 -9.88 -34.46 -9.08
N GLN A 84 -10.17 -34.94 -10.30
CA GLN A 84 -11.06 -34.24 -11.23
C GLN A 84 -12.47 -34.08 -10.66
N THR A 85 -12.98 -35.13 -9.99
CA THR A 85 -14.27 -35.08 -9.29
C THR A 85 -14.28 -34.02 -8.18
N LEU A 86 -13.21 -33.96 -7.38
CA LEU A 86 -13.06 -32.95 -6.34
C LEU A 86 -12.94 -31.54 -6.91
N LEU A 87 -12.15 -31.36 -7.97
CA LEU A 87 -11.97 -30.08 -8.66
C LEU A 87 -13.30 -29.57 -9.23
N ASN A 88 -14.10 -30.43 -9.84
CA ASN A 88 -15.43 -30.07 -10.34
C ASN A 88 -16.35 -29.56 -9.21
N GLU A 89 -16.28 -30.16 -8.02
CA GLU A 89 -17.02 -29.67 -6.86
C GLU A 89 -16.49 -28.32 -6.37
N VAL A 90 -15.16 -28.09 -6.35
CA VAL A 90 -14.57 -26.78 -6.04
C VAL A 90 -15.14 -25.69 -6.95
N ARG A 91 -15.19 -25.95 -8.27
CA ARG A 91 -15.79 -25.02 -9.24
C ARG A 91 -17.27 -24.80 -8.98
N LYS A 92 -18.03 -25.86 -8.68
CA LYS A 92 -19.45 -25.77 -8.33
C LYS A 92 -19.71 -24.93 -7.08
N GLN A 93 -18.80 -24.94 -6.11
CA GLN A 93 -18.88 -24.10 -4.92
C GLN A 93 -18.53 -22.63 -5.18
N GLY A 94 -18.05 -22.29 -6.39
CA GLY A 94 -17.63 -20.94 -6.77
C GLY A 94 -16.24 -20.57 -6.30
N LEU A 95 -15.37 -21.56 -6.03
CA LEU A 95 -14.02 -21.35 -5.54
C LEU A 95 -12.99 -21.46 -6.67
N MET A 96 -11.88 -20.72 -6.52
CA MET A 96 -10.66 -20.97 -7.29
C MET A 96 -9.99 -22.27 -6.83
N ALA A 97 -9.09 -22.81 -7.64
CA ALA A 97 -8.33 -24.01 -7.33
C ALA A 97 -6.82 -23.74 -7.45
N ALA A 98 -6.08 -24.11 -6.43
CA ALA A 98 -4.62 -24.20 -6.50
C ALA A 98 -4.16 -25.63 -6.20
N CYS A 99 -2.93 -25.93 -6.59
CA CYS A 99 -2.30 -27.18 -6.22
C CYS A 99 -0.83 -26.97 -5.90
N THR A 100 -0.34 -27.69 -4.90
CA THR A 100 1.08 -27.80 -4.61
C THR A 100 1.65 -29.05 -5.29
N PRO A 101 2.45 -28.91 -6.36
CA PRO A 101 3.23 -30.02 -6.88
C PRO A 101 4.44 -30.28 -5.96
N PHE A 102 4.84 -31.54 -5.89
CA PHE A 102 6.08 -31.97 -5.21
C PHE A 102 7.06 -32.66 -6.17
N ASP A 103 6.72 -32.69 -7.47
CA ASP A 103 7.50 -33.24 -8.58
C ASP A 103 7.01 -32.62 -9.90
N GLU A 104 7.83 -32.71 -10.94
CA GLU A 104 7.60 -32.08 -12.25
C GLU A 104 6.41 -32.70 -12.99
N ALA A 105 6.19 -34.01 -12.82
CA ALA A 105 5.02 -34.69 -13.39
C ALA A 105 3.70 -34.11 -12.84
N SER A 106 3.69 -33.77 -11.55
CA SER A 106 2.58 -33.10 -10.90
C SER A 106 2.33 -31.70 -11.46
N VAL A 107 3.36 -30.94 -11.87
CA VAL A 107 3.18 -29.63 -12.55
C VAL A 107 2.39 -29.81 -13.84
N GLY A 108 2.77 -30.77 -14.69
CA GLY A 108 2.06 -31.08 -15.93
C GLY A 108 0.60 -31.47 -15.67
N MET A 109 0.35 -32.32 -14.67
CA MET A 109 -1.00 -32.71 -14.28
C MET A 109 -1.86 -31.52 -13.82
N ILE A 110 -1.28 -30.55 -13.12
CA ILE A 110 -1.97 -29.34 -12.65
C ILE A 110 -2.39 -28.45 -13.83
N VAL A 111 -1.51 -28.26 -14.80
CA VAL A 111 -1.80 -27.50 -16.03
C VAL A 111 -2.91 -28.19 -16.84
N ASP A 112 -2.77 -29.50 -17.07
CA ASP A 112 -3.74 -30.30 -17.83
C ASP A 112 -5.14 -30.31 -17.22
N MET A 113 -5.23 -30.26 -15.88
CA MET A 113 -6.50 -30.23 -15.16
C MET A 113 -7.15 -28.84 -15.06
N GLY A 114 -6.43 -27.78 -15.44
CA GLY A 114 -6.95 -26.41 -15.42
C GLY A 114 -7.08 -25.82 -14.01
N PHE A 115 -6.06 -25.99 -13.17
CA PHE A 115 -5.91 -25.23 -11.93
C PHE A 115 -5.54 -23.77 -12.22
N ASP A 116 -5.92 -22.86 -11.32
CA ASP A 116 -5.71 -21.41 -11.53
C ASP A 116 -4.34 -20.94 -11.05
N VAL A 117 -3.80 -21.58 -10.02
CA VAL A 117 -2.62 -21.11 -9.28
C VAL A 117 -1.73 -22.30 -8.87
N LEU A 118 -0.42 -22.13 -9.01
CA LEU A 118 0.56 -23.06 -8.45
C LEU A 118 0.98 -22.60 -7.05
N LYS A 119 1.08 -23.55 -6.11
CA LYS A 119 1.62 -23.29 -4.77
C LYS A 119 2.95 -24.02 -4.59
N ILE A 120 4.04 -23.31 -4.33
CA ILE A 120 5.30 -23.94 -3.92
C ILE A 120 5.32 -24.08 -2.39
N ALA A 121 5.55 -25.30 -1.90
CA ALA A 121 5.68 -25.60 -0.47
C ALA A 121 7.06 -25.14 0.05
N SER A 122 7.16 -24.83 1.35
CA SER A 122 8.43 -24.42 1.95
C SER A 122 9.54 -25.47 1.80
N CYS A 123 9.21 -26.77 1.79
CA CYS A 123 10.19 -27.84 1.58
C CYS A 123 10.66 -27.99 0.12
N SER A 124 9.96 -27.35 -0.82
CA SER A 124 10.30 -27.33 -2.24
C SER A 124 10.87 -25.98 -2.69
N ALA A 125 11.06 -25.05 -1.76
CA ALA A 125 11.56 -23.70 -2.03
C ALA A 125 13.00 -23.64 -2.54
N GLN A 126 13.74 -24.75 -2.46
CA GLN A 126 15.09 -24.88 -3.03
C GLN A 126 15.19 -26.06 -4.00
N ASP A 127 14.03 -26.59 -4.43
CA ASP A 127 13.95 -27.66 -5.41
C ASP A 127 14.00 -27.07 -6.82
N TRP A 128 15.20 -26.67 -7.24
CA TRP A 128 15.39 -25.92 -8.49
C TRP A 128 14.84 -26.61 -9.74
N PRO A 129 14.97 -27.95 -9.94
CA PRO A 129 14.30 -28.64 -11.05
C PRO A 129 12.78 -28.43 -11.07
N LEU A 130 12.13 -28.52 -9.89
CA LEU A 130 10.70 -28.26 -9.77
C LEU A 130 10.35 -26.79 -10.01
N LEU A 131 11.18 -25.86 -9.52
CA LEU A 131 10.97 -24.41 -9.69
C LEU A 131 11.10 -23.99 -11.16
N GLU A 132 12.03 -24.57 -11.91
CA GLU A 132 12.15 -24.38 -13.36
C GLU A 132 10.90 -24.84 -14.09
N CYS A 133 10.43 -26.07 -13.82
CA CYS A 133 9.19 -26.59 -14.40
C CYS A 133 7.97 -25.73 -14.03
N ALA A 134 7.86 -25.29 -12.77
CA ALA A 134 6.76 -24.46 -12.30
C ALA A 134 6.74 -23.08 -12.97
N ALA A 135 7.90 -22.46 -13.21
CA ALA A 135 7.97 -21.16 -13.86
C ALA A 135 7.55 -21.20 -15.34
N GLU A 136 7.78 -22.33 -16.02
CA GLU A 136 7.38 -22.56 -17.41
C GLU A 136 5.88 -22.87 -17.58
N ALA A 137 5.17 -23.16 -16.49
CA ALA A 137 3.74 -23.48 -16.51
C ALA A 137 2.83 -22.29 -16.87
N ASN A 138 3.35 -21.06 -16.86
CA ASN A 138 2.59 -19.82 -17.13
C ASN A 138 1.35 -19.65 -16.23
N LEU A 139 1.45 -20.08 -14.97
CA LEU A 139 0.43 -19.86 -13.94
C LEU A 139 0.97 -18.91 -12.87
N PRO A 140 0.12 -18.10 -12.23
CA PRO A 140 0.50 -17.36 -11.03
C PRO A 140 1.00 -18.32 -9.94
N ILE A 141 2.00 -17.89 -9.17
CA ILE A 141 2.67 -18.71 -8.16
C ILE A 141 2.56 -18.11 -6.76
N ILE A 142 2.15 -18.91 -5.79
CA ILE A 142 2.22 -18.58 -4.36
C ILE A 142 3.31 -19.45 -3.73
N PHE A 143 4.35 -18.88 -3.11
CA PHE A 143 5.38 -19.69 -2.43
C PHE A 143 5.46 -19.40 -0.92
N SER A 144 5.70 -20.44 -0.12
CA SER A 144 5.83 -20.33 1.34
C SER A 144 7.28 -20.32 1.76
N THR A 145 7.59 -19.56 2.80
CA THR A 145 8.98 -19.31 3.22
C THR A 145 9.35 -19.97 4.56
N GLY A 146 8.61 -21.00 4.98
CA GLY A 146 8.76 -21.59 6.31
C GLY A 146 10.10 -22.31 6.49
N GLY A 147 10.93 -21.81 7.41
CA GLY A 147 12.27 -22.33 7.67
C GLY A 147 13.35 -21.85 6.70
N LEU A 148 13.03 -20.92 5.80
CA LEU A 148 14.01 -20.34 4.88
C LEU A 148 14.76 -19.17 5.53
N GLU A 149 16.04 -19.06 5.18
CA GLU A 149 16.81 -17.84 5.37
C GLU A 149 16.40 -16.78 4.35
N THR A 150 16.59 -15.51 4.68
CA THR A 150 16.27 -14.38 3.80
C THR A 150 16.90 -14.50 2.42
N ALA A 151 18.16 -15.00 2.32
CA ALA A 151 18.86 -15.15 1.05
C ALA A 151 18.14 -16.12 0.10
N HIS A 152 17.58 -17.23 0.61
CA HIS A 152 16.82 -18.16 -0.23
C HIS A 152 15.47 -17.58 -0.69
N ILE A 153 14.88 -16.69 0.12
CA ILE A 153 13.69 -15.93 -0.30
C ILE A 153 14.07 -14.95 -1.42
N ASP A 154 15.22 -14.28 -1.32
CA ASP A 154 15.75 -13.39 -2.36
C ASP A 154 15.98 -14.14 -3.68
N ASP A 155 16.57 -15.34 -3.61
CA ASP A 155 16.81 -16.18 -4.78
C ASP A 155 15.49 -16.52 -5.49
N LEU A 156 14.45 -16.89 -4.74
CA LEU A 156 13.12 -17.17 -5.29
C LEU A 156 12.47 -15.96 -5.96
N VAL A 157 12.47 -14.81 -5.27
CA VAL A 157 11.90 -13.57 -5.81
C VAL A 157 12.63 -13.19 -7.10
N SER A 158 13.96 -13.15 -7.06
CA SER A 158 14.79 -12.87 -8.24
C SER A 158 14.49 -13.86 -9.38
N PHE A 159 14.45 -15.16 -9.10
CA PHE A 159 14.23 -16.20 -10.10
C PHE A 159 12.90 -16.04 -10.85
N PHE A 160 11.81 -15.78 -10.14
CA PHE A 160 10.48 -15.61 -10.73
C PHE A 160 10.31 -14.24 -11.41
N ASP A 161 10.88 -13.18 -10.84
CA ASP A 161 10.81 -11.82 -11.42
C ASP A 161 11.49 -11.74 -12.78
N HIS A 162 12.68 -12.34 -12.92
CA HIS A 162 13.38 -12.40 -14.21
C HIS A 162 12.60 -13.16 -15.31
N ARG A 163 11.64 -13.98 -14.91
CA ARG A 163 10.77 -14.75 -15.82
C ARG A 163 9.39 -14.12 -16.02
N GLY A 164 9.12 -12.99 -15.36
CA GLY A 164 7.84 -12.29 -15.46
C GLY A 164 6.68 -13.08 -14.85
N VAL A 165 6.94 -13.94 -13.86
CA VAL A 165 5.90 -14.74 -13.20
C VAL A 165 5.25 -13.91 -12.08
N ASP A 166 3.93 -13.80 -12.12
CA ASP A 166 3.15 -13.19 -11.04
C ASP A 166 3.28 -14.02 -9.76
N THR A 167 3.77 -13.40 -8.69
CA THR A 167 4.09 -14.09 -7.43
C THR A 167 3.51 -13.44 -6.19
N ALA A 168 3.12 -14.27 -5.21
CA ALA A 168 2.84 -13.88 -3.84
C ALA A 168 3.68 -14.68 -2.83
N ILE A 169 4.04 -14.03 -1.73
CA ILE A 169 4.96 -14.57 -0.72
C ILE A 169 4.21 -14.84 0.58
N MET A 170 4.26 -16.06 1.09
CA MET A 170 3.58 -16.46 2.32
C MET A 170 4.57 -16.61 3.47
N HIS A 171 4.47 -15.75 4.49
CA HIS A 171 5.09 -16.03 5.80
C HIS A 171 4.48 -17.31 6.36
N CYS A 172 5.32 -18.20 6.91
CA CYS A 172 4.90 -19.51 7.38
C CYS A 172 5.91 -20.04 8.41
N VAL A 173 5.45 -20.90 9.31
CA VAL A 173 6.31 -21.65 10.24
C VAL A 173 6.00 -23.13 10.07
N SER A 174 7.02 -23.94 9.81
CA SER A 174 6.85 -25.36 9.44
C SER A 174 6.74 -26.30 10.66
N ILE A 175 6.01 -25.89 11.69
CA ILE A 175 5.74 -26.66 12.93
C ILE A 175 4.23 -26.93 13.01
N TYR A 176 3.84 -28.18 13.32
CA TYR A 176 2.45 -28.64 13.16
C TYR A 176 1.91 -29.32 14.43
N PRO A 177 1.10 -28.66 15.29
CA PRO A 177 0.74 -27.24 15.22
C PRO A 177 1.88 -26.31 15.65
N THR A 178 1.87 -25.06 15.19
CA THR A 178 2.84 -24.02 15.55
C THR A 178 2.47 -23.39 16.91
N PRO A 179 3.38 -23.40 17.92
CA PRO A 179 3.20 -22.65 19.16
C PRO A 179 3.08 -21.14 18.92
N GLU A 180 2.38 -20.42 19.80
CA GLU A 180 2.13 -18.97 19.62
C GLU A 180 3.45 -18.16 19.59
N GLU A 181 4.39 -18.50 20.47
CA GLU A 181 5.72 -17.89 20.57
C GLU A 181 6.57 -18.07 19.30
N ASP A 182 6.29 -19.11 18.52
CA ASP A 182 7.02 -19.45 17.29
C ASP A 182 6.37 -18.86 16.03
N CYS A 183 5.18 -18.26 16.12
CA CYS A 183 4.47 -17.72 14.95
C CYS A 183 5.24 -16.61 14.22
N GLN A 184 6.07 -15.84 14.94
CA GLN A 184 6.98 -14.82 14.38
C GLN A 184 6.29 -13.82 13.40
N LEU A 185 5.07 -13.37 13.70
CA LEU A 185 4.25 -12.60 12.75
C LEU A 185 4.86 -11.27 12.28
N ASN A 186 5.80 -10.68 13.04
CA ASN A 186 6.55 -9.48 12.60
C ASN A 186 7.29 -9.70 11.26
N GLN A 187 7.58 -10.95 10.89
CA GLN A 187 8.16 -11.28 9.58
C GLN A 187 7.25 -10.86 8.41
N ILE A 188 5.92 -10.78 8.60
CA ILE A 188 4.99 -10.25 7.58
C ILE A 188 5.35 -8.81 7.22
N SER A 189 5.57 -7.96 8.23
CA SER A 189 5.97 -6.57 8.01
C SER A 189 7.39 -6.46 7.43
N ALA A 190 8.30 -7.33 7.86
CA ALA A 190 9.65 -7.39 7.29
C ALA A 190 9.63 -7.74 5.79
N LEU A 191 8.90 -8.78 5.40
CA LEU A 191 8.71 -9.19 4.00
C LEU A 191 8.05 -8.09 3.18
N LYS A 192 6.99 -7.45 3.70
CA LYS A 192 6.30 -6.34 3.03
C LYS A 192 7.21 -5.14 2.78
N ASN A 193 8.11 -4.84 3.71
CA ASN A 193 9.08 -3.76 3.55
C ASN A 193 10.16 -4.09 2.51
N ARG A 194 10.54 -5.37 2.41
CA ARG A 194 11.59 -5.87 1.51
C ARG A 194 11.10 -6.05 0.07
N TYR A 195 9.89 -6.58 -0.14
CA TYR A 195 9.30 -6.90 -1.45
C TYR A 195 8.00 -6.11 -1.65
N ARG A 196 8.12 -4.80 -1.95
CA ARG A 196 6.99 -3.85 -1.87
C ARG A 196 5.95 -3.99 -2.97
N ASP A 197 6.35 -4.55 -4.09
CA ASP A 197 5.53 -4.83 -5.28
C ASP A 197 4.83 -6.19 -5.19
N LYS A 198 5.13 -6.99 -4.15
CA LYS A 198 4.54 -8.32 -3.94
C LYS A 198 3.42 -8.29 -2.93
N THR A 199 2.38 -9.07 -3.18
CA THR A 199 1.40 -9.40 -2.14
C THR A 199 2.05 -10.34 -1.13
N ILE A 200 2.04 -9.90 0.13
CA ILE A 200 2.51 -10.71 1.26
C ILE A 200 1.29 -11.34 1.94
N GLY A 201 1.34 -12.64 2.18
CA GLY A 201 0.34 -13.39 2.91
C GLY A 201 0.90 -14.14 4.10
N TRP A 202 0.02 -14.92 4.73
CA TRP A 202 0.34 -15.72 5.90
C TRP A 202 -0.30 -17.10 5.78
N SER A 203 0.54 -18.13 5.76
CA SER A 203 0.14 -19.54 5.79
C SER A 203 0.37 -20.08 7.18
N THR A 204 -0.70 -20.59 7.80
CA THR A 204 -0.68 -20.94 9.22
C THR A 204 -0.87 -22.42 9.50
N HIS A 205 -0.18 -22.86 10.54
CA HIS A 205 -0.35 -24.17 11.18
C HIS A 205 -0.64 -23.99 12.69
N GLU A 206 -1.13 -22.81 13.08
CA GLU A 206 -1.55 -22.50 14.45
C GLU A 206 -2.64 -23.46 14.95
N ASP A 207 -2.88 -23.42 16.26
CA ASP A 207 -4.01 -24.11 16.88
C ASP A 207 -5.35 -23.77 16.18
N GLN A 208 -6.12 -24.80 15.85
CA GLN A 208 -7.38 -24.73 15.10
C GLN A 208 -8.45 -23.78 15.68
N ASP A 209 -8.40 -23.44 16.97
CA ASP A 209 -9.33 -22.53 17.64
C ASP A 209 -8.76 -21.11 17.84
N ALA A 210 -7.47 -20.90 17.55
CA ALA A 210 -6.85 -19.58 17.60
C ALA A 210 -7.43 -18.62 16.55
N THR A 211 -7.66 -17.38 16.97
CA THR A 211 -8.20 -16.29 16.13
C THR A 211 -7.45 -14.97 16.26
N ALA A 212 -6.63 -14.80 17.30
CA ALA A 212 -5.79 -13.60 17.45
C ALA A 212 -4.71 -13.49 16.35
N PRO A 213 -4.02 -14.58 15.95
CA PRO A 213 -2.90 -14.44 15.02
C PRO A 213 -3.31 -13.98 13.61
N ILE A 214 -4.46 -14.40 13.06
CA ILE A 214 -4.96 -13.83 11.79
C ILE A 214 -5.21 -12.31 11.88
N GLN A 215 -5.69 -11.83 13.03
CA GLN A 215 -5.92 -10.41 13.23
C GLN A 215 -4.60 -9.65 13.20
N ILE A 216 -3.61 -10.15 13.93
CA ILE A 216 -2.26 -9.58 13.97
C ILE A 216 -1.61 -9.63 12.57
N ALA A 217 -1.72 -10.75 11.86
CA ALA A 217 -1.20 -10.91 10.51
C ALA A 217 -1.77 -9.86 9.55
N HIS A 218 -3.10 -9.64 9.57
CA HIS A 218 -3.75 -8.60 8.76
C HIS A 218 -3.22 -7.20 9.09
N ALA A 219 -3.13 -6.87 10.38
CA ALA A 219 -2.66 -5.58 10.87
C ALA A 219 -1.20 -5.30 10.48
N LEU A 220 -0.36 -6.34 10.47
CA LEU A 220 1.04 -6.27 10.03
C LEU A 220 1.20 -6.22 8.50
N GLY A 221 0.11 -6.41 7.75
CA GLY A 221 0.07 -6.16 6.32
C GLY A 221 -0.13 -7.39 5.44
N ALA A 222 -0.43 -8.56 6.01
CA ALA A 222 -0.80 -9.72 5.20
C ALA A 222 -2.12 -9.46 4.47
N ARG A 223 -2.19 -9.88 3.21
CA ARG A 223 -3.35 -9.71 2.31
C ARG A 223 -3.77 -11.02 1.66
N MET A 224 -3.16 -12.13 2.03
CA MET A 224 -3.59 -13.47 1.67
C MET A 224 -3.42 -14.37 2.89
N PHE A 225 -4.33 -15.33 3.07
CA PHE A 225 -4.36 -16.17 4.26
C PHE A 225 -4.58 -17.63 3.89
N GLU A 226 -3.71 -18.52 4.35
CA GLU A 226 -3.80 -19.96 4.09
C GLU A 226 -3.97 -20.73 5.39
N ARG A 227 -4.95 -21.65 5.42
CA ARG A 227 -5.21 -22.53 6.57
C ARG A 227 -5.64 -23.92 6.11
N HIS A 228 -5.17 -24.96 6.79
CA HIS A 228 -5.65 -26.32 6.53
C HIS A 228 -7.12 -26.47 6.95
N VAL A 229 -7.86 -27.24 6.16
CA VAL A 229 -9.29 -27.52 6.39
C VAL A 229 -9.56 -29.02 6.38
N GLY A 230 -10.55 -29.45 7.14
CA GLY A 230 -10.98 -30.83 7.15
C GLY A 230 -12.27 -31.05 7.94
N LEU A 231 -12.65 -32.32 8.09
CA LEU A 231 -13.86 -32.69 8.81
C LEU A 231 -13.58 -33.92 9.68
N ALA A 232 -13.94 -33.83 10.96
CA ALA A 232 -13.96 -35.00 11.83
C ALA A 232 -15.25 -35.81 11.58
N THR A 233 -15.15 -37.13 11.68
CA THR A 233 -16.28 -38.05 11.69
C THR A 233 -16.09 -39.06 12.83
N ASP A 234 -17.07 -39.94 13.07
CA ASP A 234 -16.94 -41.01 14.06
C ASP A 234 -15.72 -41.92 13.81
N LYS A 235 -15.23 -41.97 12.56
CA LYS A 235 -14.07 -42.79 12.14
C LYS A 235 -12.81 -41.99 11.85
N ILE A 236 -12.92 -40.69 11.57
CA ILE A 236 -11.81 -39.84 11.14
C ILE A 236 -11.56 -38.78 12.20
N LYS A 237 -10.40 -38.85 12.85
CA LYS A 237 -9.91 -37.80 13.76
C LYS A 237 -9.17 -36.74 12.96
N LEU A 238 -9.60 -35.48 13.08
CA LEU A 238 -8.92 -34.34 12.46
C LEU A 238 -7.62 -34.03 13.22
N ASN A 239 -6.60 -33.57 12.49
CA ASN A 239 -5.34 -33.13 13.08
C ASN A 239 -5.49 -31.74 13.74
N ALA A 240 -4.58 -31.40 14.66
CA ALA A 240 -4.71 -30.20 15.51
C ALA A 240 -4.45 -28.85 14.80
N TYR A 241 -4.02 -28.87 13.53
CA TYR A 241 -3.71 -27.67 12.74
C TYR A 241 -4.67 -27.46 11.56
N SER A 242 -5.73 -28.28 11.46
CA SER A 242 -6.76 -28.16 10.43
C SER A 242 -8.08 -27.73 11.04
N SER A 243 -8.74 -26.75 10.44
CA SER A 243 -10.03 -26.25 10.92
C SER A 243 -11.21 -26.99 10.30
N THR A 244 -12.20 -27.32 11.13
CA THR A 244 -13.55 -27.67 10.67
C THR A 244 -14.26 -26.45 10.05
N PRO A 245 -15.35 -26.63 9.29
CA PRO A 245 -16.13 -25.49 8.78
C PRO A 245 -16.57 -24.50 9.87
N LYS A 246 -16.91 -25.00 11.07
CA LYS A 246 -17.27 -24.14 12.22
C LYS A 246 -16.09 -23.30 12.72
N GLN A 247 -14.89 -23.87 12.79
CA GLN A 247 -13.68 -23.15 13.19
C GLN A 247 -13.25 -22.14 12.12
N LEU A 248 -13.38 -22.52 10.84
CA LEU A 248 -13.13 -21.63 9.71
C LEU A 248 -14.06 -20.41 9.74
N ASP A 249 -15.35 -20.59 10.06
CA ASP A 249 -16.31 -19.50 10.26
C ASP A 249 -15.84 -18.52 11.36
N CYS A 250 -15.35 -19.02 12.50
CA CYS A 250 -14.78 -18.19 13.56
C CYS A 250 -13.54 -17.42 13.07
N TRP A 251 -12.66 -18.07 12.31
CA TRP A 251 -11.44 -17.45 11.79
C TRP A 251 -11.74 -16.34 10.77
N LEU A 252 -12.69 -16.55 9.86
CA LEU A 252 -13.13 -15.52 8.91
C LEU A 252 -13.84 -14.35 9.60
N LYS A 253 -14.65 -14.60 10.63
CA LYS A 253 -15.24 -13.52 11.45
C LYS A 253 -14.17 -12.68 12.14
N ALA A 254 -13.12 -13.31 12.66
CA ALA A 254 -11.99 -12.61 13.26
C ALA A 254 -11.26 -11.74 12.22
N HIS A 255 -11.06 -12.25 11.01
CA HIS A 255 -10.52 -11.45 9.90
C HIS A 255 -11.41 -10.24 9.57
N GLU A 256 -12.72 -10.42 9.42
CA GLU A 256 -13.65 -9.32 9.16
C GLU A 256 -13.65 -8.27 10.30
N GLN A 257 -13.51 -8.73 11.54
CA GLN A 257 -13.40 -7.85 12.70
C GLN A 257 -12.15 -6.99 12.62
N VAL A 258 -10.99 -7.57 12.34
CA VAL A 258 -9.76 -6.77 12.24
C VAL A 258 -9.78 -5.80 11.07
N VAL A 259 -10.40 -6.17 9.94
CA VAL A 259 -10.57 -5.24 8.80
C VAL A 259 -11.35 -3.99 9.26
N ARG A 260 -12.43 -4.18 10.01
CA ARG A 260 -13.20 -3.06 10.58
C ARG A 260 -12.39 -2.24 11.58
N LEU A 261 -11.59 -2.90 12.43
CA LEU A 261 -10.78 -2.24 13.46
C LEU A 261 -9.61 -1.45 12.87
N CYS A 262 -8.93 -1.98 11.85
CA CYS A 262 -7.83 -1.31 11.16
C CYS A 262 -8.30 -0.09 10.36
N GLY A 263 -9.54 -0.12 9.84
CA GLY A 263 -10.17 1.03 9.19
C GLY A 263 -9.47 1.47 7.89
N ALA A 264 -9.62 2.74 7.55
CA ALA A 264 -9.13 3.32 6.31
C ALA A 264 -7.60 3.55 6.33
N LYS A 265 -6.94 3.34 5.18
CA LYS A 265 -5.51 3.64 5.00
C LYS A 265 -5.20 5.14 5.16
N GLN A 266 -6.12 5.99 4.68
CA GLN A 266 -6.06 7.43 4.84
C GLN A 266 -7.00 7.86 5.97
N ARG A 267 -6.60 8.86 6.74
CA ARG A 267 -7.41 9.37 7.85
C ARG A 267 -8.72 9.97 7.30
N PRO A 268 -9.90 9.42 7.65
CA PRO A 268 -11.16 9.99 7.21
C PRO A 268 -11.46 11.30 7.97
N PRO A 269 -12.38 12.13 7.48
CA PRO A 269 -12.98 13.19 8.28
C PRO A 269 -13.57 12.64 9.58
N ALA A 270 -13.53 13.45 10.65
CA ALA A 270 -14.16 13.09 11.91
C ALA A 270 -15.67 12.90 11.74
N VAL A 271 -16.24 11.92 12.44
CA VAL A 271 -17.69 11.71 12.48
C VAL A 271 -18.37 12.81 13.31
N ASP A 272 -19.65 13.10 13.03
CA ASP A 272 -20.38 14.19 13.71
C ASP A 272 -20.37 14.06 15.23
N ALA A 273 -20.48 12.84 15.76
CA ALA A 273 -20.42 12.60 17.21
C ALA A 273 -19.07 13.02 17.83
N GLU A 274 -17.95 12.74 17.14
CA GLU A 274 -16.62 13.18 17.58
C GLU A 274 -16.49 14.70 17.45
N ARG A 275 -16.95 15.28 16.33
CA ARG A 275 -16.94 16.72 16.12
C ARG A 275 -17.68 17.48 17.22
N LEU A 276 -18.92 17.06 17.53
CA LEU A 276 -19.74 17.65 18.59
C LEU A 276 -19.12 17.48 19.98
N ALA A 277 -18.53 16.30 20.26
CA ALA A 277 -17.84 16.05 21.53
C ALA A 277 -16.63 16.99 21.70
N ILE A 278 -15.85 17.18 20.63
CA ILE A 278 -14.72 18.11 20.63
C ILE A 278 -15.20 19.57 20.73
N GLU A 279 -16.23 19.96 19.97
CA GLU A 279 -16.83 21.31 20.04
C GLU A 279 -17.31 21.65 21.45
N GLY A 280 -17.97 20.70 22.13
CA GLY A 280 -18.40 20.86 23.52
C GLY A 280 -17.25 21.07 24.52
N LEU A 281 -16.02 20.71 24.16
CA LEU A 281 -14.82 20.89 25.00
C LEU A 281 -13.93 22.05 24.52
N ARG A 282 -14.31 22.75 23.44
CA ARG A 282 -13.55 23.90 22.94
C ARG A 282 -13.72 25.10 23.85
N ARG A 283 -12.65 25.90 23.91
CA ARG A 283 -12.73 27.26 24.45
C ARG A 283 -13.10 28.23 23.35
N GLY A 284 -14.10 29.07 23.61
CA GLY A 284 -14.43 30.23 22.80
C GLY A 284 -13.58 31.45 23.16
N VAL A 285 -13.62 32.45 22.29
CA VAL A 285 -13.06 33.79 22.53
C VAL A 285 -14.13 34.66 23.20
N TYR A 286 -13.83 35.17 24.39
CA TYR A 286 -14.69 36.08 25.15
C TYR A 286 -14.03 37.44 25.29
N ALA A 287 -14.81 38.51 25.29
CA ALA A 287 -14.30 39.86 25.49
C ALA A 287 -13.92 40.07 26.97
N ALA A 288 -12.64 40.34 27.25
CA ALA A 288 -12.17 40.66 28.60
C ALA A 288 -12.61 42.06 29.08
N LYS A 289 -13.01 42.91 28.14
CA LYS A 289 -13.51 44.28 28.31
C LYS A 289 -14.30 44.65 27.06
N ALA A 290 -15.09 45.73 27.12
CA ALA A 290 -15.85 46.18 25.96
C ALA A 290 -14.97 46.44 24.73
N ILE A 291 -15.42 45.94 23.56
CA ILE A 291 -14.77 46.08 22.24
C ILE A 291 -15.71 46.86 21.33
N ARG A 292 -15.22 47.90 20.65
CA ARG A 292 -16.01 48.73 19.75
C ARG A 292 -15.92 48.27 18.30
N LYS A 293 -16.97 48.50 17.52
CA LYS A 293 -16.95 48.33 16.06
C LYS A 293 -15.79 49.11 15.44
N GLY A 294 -15.08 48.45 14.53
CA GLY A 294 -13.88 48.96 13.86
C GLY A 294 -12.59 48.79 14.67
N GLN A 295 -12.66 48.35 15.93
CA GLN A 295 -11.48 48.15 16.76
C GLN A 295 -10.74 46.87 16.39
N THR A 296 -9.40 46.95 16.33
CA THR A 296 -8.56 45.76 16.27
C THR A 296 -8.52 45.07 17.62
N ILE A 297 -8.85 43.78 17.62
CA ILE A 297 -8.83 42.90 18.80
C ILE A 297 -7.40 42.38 19.00
N ASP A 298 -6.82 42.73 20.16
CA ASP A 298 -5.54 42.17 20.63
C ASP A 298 -5.74 41.21 21.82
N ARG A 299 -4.63 40.67 22.34
CA ARG A 299 -4.64 39.69 23.43
C ARG A 299 -5.25 40.23 24.73
N ALA A 300 -5.13 41.53 25.00
CA ALA A 300 -5.65 42.18 26.20
C ALA A 300 -7.15 42.52 26.11
N HIS A 301 -7.75 42.41 24.93
CA HIS A 301 -9.20 42.58 24.74
C HIS A 301 -10.00 41.30 24.97
N VAL A 302 -9.34 40.14 24.99
CA VAL A 302 -10.03 38.84 25.05
C VAL A 302 -9.44 37.90 26.09
N TYR A 303 -10.23 36.93 26.52
CA TYR A 303 -9.78 35.73 27.21
C TYR A 303 -10.41 34.49 26.57
N PHE A 304 -9.92 33.30 26.92
CA PHE A 304 -10.37 32.04 26.33
C PHE A 304 -10.93 31.14 27.42
N ALA A 305 -12.20 30.78 27.31
CA ALA A 305 -12.91 29.97 28.29
C ALA A 305 -13.86 28.98 27.59
N MET A 306 -14.24 27.91 28.28
CA MET A 306 -15.29 26.98 27.86
C MET A 306 -16.63 27.45 28.44
N PRO A 307 -17.77 27.27 27.76
CA PRO A 307 -17.94 26.63 26.44
C PRO A 307 -17.51 27.52 25.25
N ASN A 308 -17.40 26.91 24.07
CA ASN A 308 -17.50 27.63 22.81
C ASN A 308 -18.95 27.50 22.34
N VAL A 309 -19.71 28.59 22.37
CA VAL A 309 -21.13 28.58 21.97
C VAL A 309 -21.28 28.67 20.46
N GLU A 310 -22.44 28.28 19.94
CA GLU A 310 -22.73 28.32 18.50
C GLU A 310 -22.48 29.73 17.91
N GLY A 311 -21.77 29.78 16.78
CA GLY A 311 -21.40 31.04 16.13
C GLY A 311 -20.25 31.81 16.78
N GLN A 312 -19.75 31.40 17.95
CA GLN A 312 -18.63 32.05 18.61
C GLN A 312 -17.29 31.66 17.99
N LEU A 313 -16.41 32.65 17.80
CA LEU A 313 -15.03 32.43 17.39
C LEU A 313 -14.32 31.48 18.38
N SER A 314 -13.74 30.41 17.87
CA SER A 314 -12.94 29.48 18.67
C SER A 314 -11.60 30.10 19.05
N SER A 315 -11.08 29.75 20.24
CA SER A 315 -9.71 30.13 20.63
C SER A 315 -8.62 29.64 19.66
N GLY A 316 -8.88 28.58 18.88
CA GLY A 316 -7.99 28.10 17.82
C GLY A 316 -8.01 28.95 16.54
N GLU A 317 -9.06 29.76 16.35
CA GLU A 317 -9.20 30.67 15.22
C GLU A 317 -8.71 32.09 15.55
N TRP A 318 -8.50 32.38 16.84
CA TRP A 318 -8.00 33.67 17.28
C TRP A 318 -6.61 33.96 16.72
N LYS A 319 -6.46 35.16 16.14
CA LYS A 319 -5.20 35.71 15.64
C LYS A 319 -5.09 37.17 16.04
N LYS A 320 -3.86 37.68 16.18
CA LYS A 320 -3.64 39.12 16.31
C LYS A 320 -4.06 39.80 15.01
N GLY A 321 -4.77 40.93 15.11
CA GLY A 321 -5.18 41.72 13.94
C GLY A 321 -6.63 41.48 13.49
N ILE A 322 -7.41 40.67 14.22
CA ILE A 322 -8.85 40.55 14.00
C ILE A 322 -9.50 41.93 14.20
N VAL A 323 -10.44 42.31 13.34
CA VAL A 323 -11.18 43.58 13.45
C VAL A 323 -12.63 43.30 13.81
N ALA A 324 -13.16 43.98 14.83
CA ALA A 324 -14.56 43.87 15.22
C ALA A 324 -15.48 44.57 14.21
N ASN A 325 -16.49 43.88 13.69
CA ASN A 325 -17.50 44.46 12.80
C ASN A 325 -18.76 44.94 13.58
N SER A 326 -18.84 44.60 14.88
CA SER A 326 -19.87 45.00 15.84
C SER A 326 -19.24 45.46 17.18
N ASN A 327 -20.08 45.94 18.10
CA ASN A 327 -19.68 46.15 19.49
C ASN A 327 -19.86 44.84 20.29
N PHE A 328 -18.97 44.58 21.23
CA PHE A 328 -19.08 43.49 22.21
C PHE A 328 -18.93 44.06 23.63
N ASP A 329 -19.82 43.68 24.54
CA ASP A 329 -19.70 44.02 25.96
C ASP A 329 -18.63 43.16 26.65
N ALA A 330 -18.20 43.53 27.86
CA ALA A 330 -17.34 42.68 28.67
C ALA A 330 -18.04 41.34 28.97
N ASP A 331 -17.26 40.25 28.97
CA ASP A 331 -17.67 38.85 29.10
C ASP A 331 -18.59 38.32 27.98
N ALA A 332 -18.87 39.12 26.95
CA ALA A 332 -19.64 38.66 25.80
C ALA A 332 -18.81 37.68 24.93
N PRO A 333 -19.44 36.64 24.34
CA PRO A 333 -18.80 35.82 23.33
C PRO A 333 -18.51 36.66 22.07
N VAL A 334 -17.31 36.51 21.51
CA VAL A 334 -16.96 37.15 20.24
C VAL A 334 -17.50 36.30 19.10
N ASP A 335 -18.57 36.78 18.46
CA ASP A 335 -19.22 36.13 17.31
C ASP A 335 -18.28 36.12 16.09
N ALA A 336 -18.09 34.95 15.48
CA ALA A 336 -17.22 34.75 14.32
C ALA A 336 -17.69 35.50 13.07
N SER A 337 -19.01 35.68 12.90
CA SER A 337 -19.60 36.44 11.79
C SER A 337 -19.46 37.96 11.98
N ALA A 338 -19.26 38.40 13.21
CA ALA A 338 -19.14 39.81 13.56
C ALA A 338 -17.68 40.26 13.73
N VAL A 339 -16.74 39.50 13.19
CA VAL A 339 -15.33 39.88 13.11
C VAL A 339 -14.78 39.64 11.70
N THR A 340 -13.77 40.41 11.33
CA THR A 340 -12.97 40.17 10.11
C THR A 340 -11.66 39.55 10.53
N LEU A 341 -11.42 38.30 10.11
CA LEU A 341 -10.14 37.64 10.30
C LEU A 341 -9.09 38.30 9.40
N PRO A 342 -7.83 38.45 9.86
CA PRO A 342 -6.76 38.90 8.98
C PRO A 342 -6.55 37.87 7.86
N ASP A 343 -6.21 38.36 6.66
CA ASP A 343 -5.83 37.51 5.54
C ASP A 343 -4.76 36.49 5.96
N VAL A 344 -4.86 35.27 5.43
CA VAL A 344 -3.80 34.28 5.59
C VAL A 344 -2.58 34.83 4.88
N PRO A 345 -1.47 35.11 5.59
CA PRO A 345 -0.28 35.61 4.93
C PRO A 345 0.24 34.57 3.94
N ASP A 346 0.72 35.01 2.80
CA ASP A 346 1.20 34.13 1.71
C ASP A 346 2.21 33.07 2.19
N TYR A 347 3.05 33.40 3.18
CA TYR A 347 4.01 32.45 3.77
C TYR A 347 3.34 31.21 4.39
N GLN A 348 2.11 31.33 4.88
CA GLN A 348 1.41 30.23 5.54
C GLN A 348 0.91 29.20 4.52
N ILE A 349 0.63 29.61 3.28
CA ILE A 349 0.29 28.70 2.18
C ILE A 349 1.49 27.79 1.89
N ILE A 350 2.67 28.39 1.73
CA ILE A 350 3.94 27.68 1.53
C ILE A 350 4.26 26.78 2.72
N LYS A 351 4.04 27.24 3.96
CA LYS A 351 4.25 26.43 5.16
C LYS A 351 3.36 25.19 5.22
N ASN A 352 2.11 25.29 4.78
CA ASN A 352 1.22 24.12 4.72
C ASN A 352 1.67 23.15 3.61
N ALA A 353 2.01 23.67 2.43
CA ALA A 353 2.55 22.85 1.34
C ALA A 353 3.86 22.13 1.75
N LEU A 354 4.69 22.78 2.57
CA LEU A 354 5.91 22.19 3.12
C LEU A 354 5.65 20.92 3.94
N HIS A 355 4.61 20.90 4.76
CA HIS A 355 4.25 19.69 5.52
C HIS A 355 3.79 18.57 4.60
N ASP A 356 2.98 18.88 3.58
CA ASP A 356 2.50 17.90 2.62
C ASP A 356 3.65 17.31 1.79
N VAL A 357 4.58 18.14 1.34
CA VAL A 357 5.78 17.70 0.61
C VAL A 357 6.65 16.80 1.46
N LYS A 358 6.87 17.14 2.74
CA LYS A 358 7.61 16.28 3.67
C LYS A 358 6.90 14.94 3.91
N ALA A 359 5.57 14.95 4.02
CA ALA A 359 4.79 13.74 4.15
C ALA A 359 4.97 12.83 2.93
N LEU A 360 4.87 13.39 1.72
CA LEU A 360 5.03 12.65 0.48
C LEU A 360 6.46 12.11 0.30
N LEU A 361 7.49 12.89 0.62
CA LEU A 361 8.89 12.43 0.62
C LEU A 361 9.13 11.28 1.61
N ASN A 362 8.53 11.36 2.81
CA ASN A 362 8.64 10.32 3.83
C ASN A 362 7.92 9.03 3.40
N GLU A 363 6.72 9.16 2.82
CA GLU A 363 5.96 8.03 2.27
C GLU A 363 6.74 7.32 1.17
N ALA A 364 7.31 8.10 0.25
CA ALA A 364 8.16 7.60 -0.83
C ALA A 364 9.54 7.10 -0.34
N ARG A 365 9.92 7.41 0.90
CA ARG A 365 11.27 7.20 1.47
C ARG A 365 12.37 7.78 0.56
N VAL A 366 12.15 8.97 0.03
CA VAL A 366 13.15 9.71 -0.77
C VAL A 366 13.98 10.56 0.18
N PRO A 367 15.22 10.16 0.53
CA PRO A 367 16.08 10.97 1.36
C PRO A 367 16.59 12.18 0.59
N LEU A 368 16.76 13.30 1.28
CA LEU A 368 17.46 14.47 0.76
C LEU A 368 18.87 14.53 1.33
N ASN A 369 19.80 15.13 0.58
CA ASN A 369 21.15 15.38 1.07
C ASN A 369 21.14 16.48 2.17
N SER A 370 22.29 16.81 2.75
CA SER A 370 22.39 17.88 3.75
C SER A 370 22.49 19.28 3.14
N SER A 371 22.50 19.41 1.82
CA SER A 371 22.84 20.64 1.09
C SER A 371 21.91 20.85 -0.10
N PHE A 372 20.60 20.81 0.14
CA PHE A 372 19.59 21.11 -0.87
C PHE A 372 18.98 22.48 -0.62
N GLU A 373 18.50 23.08 -1.70
CA GLU A 373 17.65 24.27 -1.66
C GLU A 373 16.25 23.88 -2.12
N VAL A 374 15.22 24.40 -1.46
CA VAL A 374 13.83 24.17 -1.86
C VAL A 374 13.28 25.42 -2.52
N GLU A 375 12.75 25.30 -3.73
CA GLU A 375 12.05 26.35 -4.45
C GLU A 375 10.59 25.94 -4.66
N TYR A 376 9.66 26.81 -4.27
CA TYR A 376 8.24 26.69 -4.57
C TYR A 376 7.93 27.51 -5.82
N SER A 377 7.51 26.84 -6.88
CA SER A 377 7.14 27.44 -8.16
C SER A 377 5.65 27.77 -8.15
N HIS A 378 5.28 29.05 -8.25
CA HIS A 378 3.91 29.58 -8.13
C HIS A 378 3.62 30.63 -9.21
N HIS A 379 3.68 30.26 -10.48
CA HIS A 379 3.59 31.22 -11.61
C HIS A 379 2.34 32.09 -11.69
N TYR A 380 1.26 31.70 -11.01
CA TYR A 380 0.01 32.44 -10.95
C TYR A 380 -0.27 33.01 -9.55
N GLY A 381 0.74 33.04 -8.68
CA GLY A 381 0.67 33.55 -7.32
C GLY A 381 0.50 32.44 -6.27
N MET A 382 0.83 32.75 -5.02
CA MET A 382 0.85 31.75 -3.94
C MET A 382 -0.53 31.15 -3.65
N LYS A 383 -1.61 31.88 -3.88
CA LYS A 383 -3.00 31.40 -3.69
C LYS A 383 -3.35 30.26 -4.64
N ASP A 384 -2.80 30.27 -5.85
CA ASP A 384 -3.02 29.26 -6.88
C ASP A 384 -2.00 28.11 -6.86
N PHE A 385 -1.04 28.13 -5.91
CA PHE A 385 0.04 27.14 -5.84
C PHE A 385 -0.47 25.69 -5.82
N ARG A 386 -1.59 25.41 -5.14
CA ARG A 386 -2.15 24.04 -5.06
C ARG A 386 -2.78 23.57 -6.38
N GLN A 387 -3.17 24.47 -7.27
CA GLN A 387 -3.72 24.14 -8.58
C GLN A 387 -2.62 24.14 -9.64
N VAL A 388 -1.77 25.18 -9.62
CA VAL A 388 -0.66 25.33 -10.54
C VAL A 388 0.61 25.67 -9.77
N GLY A 389 1.47 24.67 -9.63
CA GLY A 389 2.74 24.79 -8.96
C GLY A 389 3.51 23.49 -8.94
N ALA A 390 4.74 23.58 -8.46
CA ALA A 390 5.59 22.45 -8.16
C ALA A 390 6.60 22.86 -7.09
N VAL A 391 7.06 21.89 -6.29
CA VAL A 391 8.23 22.08 -5.42
C VAL A 391 9.44 21.49 -6.09
N ILE A 392 10.50 22.28 -6.17
CA ILE A 392 11.75 21.97 -6.85
C ILE A 392 12.83 21.93 -5.79
N ILE A 393 13.39 20.75 -5.55
CA ILE A 393 14.46 20.56 -4.58
C ILE A 393 15.76 20.45 -5.37
N ASN A 394 16.55 21.53 -5.36
CA ASN A 394 17.83 21.58 -6.03
C ASN A 394 18.86 20.78 -5.22
N CYS A 395 19.32 19.64 -5.77
CA CYS A 395 20.30 18.79 -5.09
C CYS A 395 21.73 19.09 -5.56
N ILE A 396 21.91 19.26 -6.87
CA ILE A 396 23.22 19.48 -7.51
C ILE A 396 23.01 20.42 -8.71
N ASN A 397 23.88 21.41 -8.90
CA ASN A 397 23.98 22.17 -10.15
C ASN A 397 25.45 22.51 -10.44
N ARG A 398 26.07 21.76 -11.34
CA ARG A 398 27.46 21.95 -11.83
C ARG A 398 27.49 21.75 -13.34
N ALA A 399 28.48 21.04 -13.90
CA ALA A 399 28.43 20.57 -15.30
C ALA A 399 27.20 19.69 -15.62
N TYR A 400 26.53 19.18 -14.59
CA TYR A 400 25.22 18.53 -14.66
C TYR A 400 24.37 18.98 -13.46
N CYS A 401 23.06 18.79 -13.57
CA CYS A 401 22.09 19.16 -12.56
C CYS A 401 21.26 17.94 -12.14
N LYS A 402 20.93 17.89 -10.84
CA LYS A 402 19.94 16.97 -10.28
C LYS A 402 18.96 17.77 -9.44
N LYS A 403 17.67 17.60 -9.73
CA LYS A 403 16.58 18.15 -8.92
C LYS A 403 15.58 17.05 -8.58
N ILE A 404 14.95 17.17 -7.42
CA ILE A 404 13.79 16.36 -7.06
C ILE A 404 12.56 17.27 -7.17
N MET A 405 11.65 16.90 -8.06
CA MET A 405 10.40 17.57 -8.32
C MET A 405 9.30 16.90 -7.52
N VAL A 406 8.49 17.69 -6.81
CA VAL A 406 7.34 17.21 -6.05
C VAL A 406 6.10 17.97 -6.50
N GLN A 407 5.09 17.23 -6.94
CA GLN A 407 3.74 17.76 -7.17
C GLN A 407 2.77 17.12 -6.18
N LEU A 408 2.00 17.96 -5.50
CA LEU A 408 0.88 17.57 -4.65
C LEU A 408 -0.31 17.10 -5.51
N PRO A 409 -1.27 16.35 -4.94
CA PRO A 409 -2.43 15.85 -5.68
C PRO A 409 -3.17 16.97 -6.44
N GLY A 410 -3.45 16.73 -7.72
CA GLY A 410 -4.14 17.66 -8.62
C GLY A 410 -3.31 18.83 -9.15
N GLN A 411 -2.03 18.95 -8.79
CA GLN A 411 -1.18 20.04 -9.26
C GLN A 411 -0.80 19.91 -10.75
N ARG A 412 -0.65 21.07 -11.38
CA ARG A 412 -0.16 21.22 -12.76
C ARG A 412 1.05 22.14 -12.80
N HIS A 413 1.90 21.98 -13.81
CA HIS A 413 2.98 22.92 -14.09
C HIS A 413 2.84 23.48 -15.52
N PRO A 414 3.03 24.79 -15.73
CA PRO A 414 2.78 25.41 -17.04
C PRO A 414 3.70 24.86 -18.12
N ALA A 415 3.19 24.90 -19.36
CA ALA A 415 3.94 24.51 -20.55
C ALA A 415 5.14 25.44 -20.77
N HIS A 416 6.32 24.84 -20.90
CA HIS A 416 7.58 25.54 -21.09
C HIS A 416 8.54 24.73 -21.96
N PHE A 417 9.61 25.36 -22.41
CA PHE A 417 10.75 24.66 -22.99
C PHE A 417 12.06 25.26 -22.45
N HIS A 418 13.13 24.51 -22.65
CA HIS A 418 14.49 24.94 -22.36
C HIS A 418 15.29 25.14 -23.63
N ARG A 419 16.02 26.25 -23.77
CA ARG A 419 16.78 26.54 -25.00
C ARG A 419 18.11 25.79 -25.03
N ARG A 420 18.73 25.58 -23.87
CA ARG A 420 20.05 24.94 -23.73
C ARG A 420 19.97 23.61 -23.01
N LYS A 421 19.14 23.54 -21.96
CA LYS A 421 19.10 22.39 -21.05
C LYS A 421 18.46 21.18 -21.72
N GLU A 422 19.19 20.09 -21.78
CA GLU A 422 18.63 18.74 -21.98
C GLU A 422 18.30 18.17 -20.60
N GLU A 423 17.13 17.53 -20.46
CA GLU A 423 16.70 16.93 -19.21
C GLU A 423 16.03 15.58 -19.40
N THR A 424 16.17 14.71 -18.42
CA THR A 424 15.46 13.44 -18.33
C THR A 424 14.72 13.40 -17.01
N PHE A 425 13.43 13.11 -17.08
CA PHE A 425 12.63 12.79 -15.90
C PHE A 425 12.74 11.30 -15.59
N GLN A 426 12.83 10.96 -14.30
CA GLN A 426 12.63 9.61 -13.79
C GLN A 426 11.64 9.66 -12.61
N VAL A 427 10.57 8.88 -12.67
CA VAL A 427 9.58 8.86 -11.59
C VAL A 427 10.09 8.03 -10.41
N LEU A 428 10.11 8.64 -9.22
CA LEU A 428 10.52 8.00 -7.97
C LEU A 428 9.32 7.47 -7.17
N HIS A 429 8.17 8.15 -7.27
CA HIS A 429 6.94 7.79 -6.57
C HIS A 429 5.71 8.40 -7.25
N GLY A 430 4.60 7.65 -7.26
CA GLY A 430 3.34 8.08 -7.86
C GLY A 430 3.35 7.98 -9.39
N GLU A 431 2.53 8.81 -10.03
CA GLU A 431 2.45 8.92 -11.48
C GLU A 431 2.42 10.38 -11.93
N VAL A 432 3.05 10.65 -13.07
CA VAL A 432 3.09 11.99 -13.68
C VAL A 432 2.67 11.89 -15.13
N HIS A 433 1.76 12.76 -15.53
CA HIS A 433 1.35 12.95 -16.91
C HIS A 433 2.27 14.00 -17.51
N VAL A 434 3.01 13.63 -18.55
CA VAL A 434 3.92 14.52 -19.27
C VAL A 434 3.38 14.72 -20.67
N THR A 435 3.13 15.98 -21.03
CA THR A 435 2.76 16.35 -22.40
C THR A 435 3.99 16.90 -23.10
N MET A 436 4.34 16.36 -24.26
CA MET A 436 5.43 16.83 -25.13
C MET A 436 4.95 16.91 -26.57
N ASP A 437 5.14 18.05 -27.23
CA ASP A 437 4.73 18.28 -28.63
C ASP A 437 3.28 17.86 -28.95
N GLY A 438 2.37 17.99 -27.98
CA GLY A 438 0.95 17.65 -28.11
C GLY A 438 0.59 16.18 -27.82
N HIS A 439 1.58 15.33 -27.52
CA HIS A 439 1.38 13.96 -27.09
C HIS A 439 1.51 13.84 -25.57
N GLU A 440 0.56 13.15 -24.94
CA GLU A 440 0.59 12.87 -23.51
C GLU A 440 1.09 11.45 -23.24
N ARG A 441 1.98 11.31 -22.26
CA ARG A 441 2.48 10.05 -21.74
C ARG A 441 2.34 10.03 -20.23
N VAL A 442 1.81 8.94 -19.69
CA VAL A 442 1.81 8.69 -18.24
C VAL A 442 3.11 7.95 -17.90
N LEU A 443 3.88 8.49 -16.97
CA LEU A 443 5.07 7.85 -16.42
C LEU A 443 4.76 7.32 -15.02
N ARG A 444 5.09 6.05 -14.79
CA ARG A 444 5.01 5.35 -13.50
C ARG A 444 6.41 5.20 -12.90
N THR A 445 6.49 4.87 -11.61
CA THR A 445 7.74 4.65 -10.88
C THR A 445 8.75 3.82 -11.69
N GLY A 446 9.97 4.34 -11.83
CA GLY A 446 11.06 3.73 -12.59
C GLY A 446 11.12 4.15 -14.07
N GLU A 447 10.01 4.58 -14.67
CA GLU A 447 9.99 5.02 -16.06
C GLU A 447 10.67 6.37 -16.25
N THR A 448 11.23 6.56 -17.46
CA THR A 448 11.95 7.77 -17.84
C THR A 448 11.36 8.46 -19.06
N CYS A 449 11.61 9.77 -19.15
CA CYS A 449 11.25 10.59 -20.30
C CYS A 449 12.33 11.63 -20.57
N LEU A 450 12.96 11.55 -21.74
CA LEU A 450 13.96 12.49 -22.22
C LEU A 450 13.28 13.67 -22.92
N ILE A 451 13.62 14.88 -22.50
CA ILE A 451 13.16 16.13 -23.08
C ILE A 451 14.38 16.84 -23.70
N GLN A 452 14.33 16.96 -25.02
CA GLN A 452 15.37 17.63 -25.80
C GLN A 452 15.25 19.16 -25.71
N PRO A 453 16.36 19.91 -25.85
CA PRO A 453 16.31 21.36 -25.94
C PRO A 453 15.36 21.82 -27.04
N GLY A 454 14.53 22.83 -26.74
CA GLY A 454 13.53 23.40 -27.65
C GLY A 454 12.17 22.69 -27.64
N VAL A 455 12.05 21.53 -26.99
CA VAL A 455 10.77 20.78 -26.94
C VAL A 455 9.83 21.37 -25.89
N TRP A 456 8.63 21.72 -26.34
CA TRP A 456 7.57 22.19 -25.44
C TRP A 456 7.05 21.04 -24.60
N HIS A 457 7.04 21.23 -23.29
CA HIS A 457 6.56 20.24 -22.35
C HIS A 457 5.81 20.85 -21.16
N SER A 458 4.89 20.08 -20.60
CA SER A 458 4.19 20.36 -19.35
C SER A 458 3.97 19.06 -18.58
N PHE A 459 3.73 19.16 -17.28
CA PHE A 459 3.47 17.99 -16.46
C PHE A 459 2.44 18.24 -15.36
N TRP A 460 1.71 17.19 -14.99
CA TRP A 460 0.66 17.23 -13.97
C TRP A 460 0.44 15.85 -13.33
N THR A 461 -0.29 15.81 -12.21
CA THR A 461 -0.60 14.56 -11.49
C THR A 461 -1.99 14.60 -10.86
N ASP A 462 -2.69 13.46 -10.86
CA ASP A 462 -3.95 13.29 -10.13
C ASP A 462 -3.71 13.03 -8.64
N THR A 463 -2.75 12.16 -8.33
CA THR A 463 -2.57 11.55 -7.00
C THR A 463 -1.41 12.13 -6.20
N GLY A 464 -0.58 12.96 -6.83
CA GLY A 464 0.67 13.44 -6.26
C GLY A 464 1.83 12.57 -6.72
N CYS A 465 3.00 13.18 -6.96
CA CYS A 465 4.15 12.47 -7.47
C CYS A 465 5.47 13.08 -7.00
N ILE A 466 6.50 12.25 -7.04
CA ILE A 466 7.90 12.65 -6.90
C ILE A 466 8.64 12.09 -8.10
N PHE A 467 9.32 12.96 -8.83
CA PHE A 467 10.19 12.56 -9.94
C PHE A 467 11.48 13.36 -9.88
N GLU A 468 12.58 12.79 -10.34
CA GLU A 468 13.84 13.51 -10.46
C GLU A 468 14.07 14.03 -11.87
N GLU A 469 14.63 15.23 -11.96
CA GLU A 469 15.19 15.81 -13.17
C GLU A 469 16.70 15.61 -13.13
N VAL A 470 17.22 14.82 -14.08
CA VAL A 470 18.65 14.75 -14.38
C VAL A 470 18.89 15.52 -15.66
N SER A 471 19.72 16.55 -15.60
CA SER A 471 19.87 17.48 -16.72
C SER A 471 21.30 17.97 -16.88
N THR A 472 21.57 18.58 -18.04
CA THR A 472 22.74 19.48 -18.17
C THR A 472 22.62 20.67 -17.21
N THR A 473 23.67 21.50 -17.07
CA THR A 473 23.67 22.67 -16.18
C THR A 473 22.39 23.49 -16.28
N HIS A 474 21.77 23.77 -15.14
CA HIS A 474 20.61 24.66 -15.07
C HIS A 474 21.05 26.12 -15.04
N TYR A 475 20.47 26.93 -15.92
CA TYR A 475 20.63 28.38 -15.96
C TYR A 475 19.29 29.08 -15.66
N ASN A 476 19.33 30.12 -14.81
CA ASN A 476 18.12 30.82 -14.36
C ASN A 476 17.31 31.48 -15.48
N ASN A 477 17.92 31.72 -16.64
CA ASN A 477 17.33 32.39 -17.81
C ASN A 477 17.08 31.43 -18.99
N ASP A 478 17.01 30.11 -18.75
CA ASP A 478 16.82 29.11 -19.80
C ASP A 478 15.41 28.50 -19.84
N SER A 479 14.44 29.04 -19.08
CA SER A 479 13.04 28.60 -19.13
C SER A 479 12.17 29.61 -19.86
N PHE A 480 11.46 29.16 -20.90
CA PHE A 480 10.53 29.97 -21.67
C PHE A 480 9.13 29.36 -21.61
N TYR A 481 8.15 30.14 -21.16
CA TYR A 481 6.78 29.67 -20.93
C TYR A 481 5.86 30.04 -22.10
N LYS A 482 4.85 29.20 -22.36
CA LYS A 482 3.88 29.43 -23.44
C LYS A 482 2.97 30.62 -23.12
N ASP A 483 2.67 30.82 -21.84
CA ASP A 483 2.03 32.02 -21.34
C ASP A 483 3.05 33.16 -21.25
N LYS A 484 2.85 34.20 -22.06
CA LYS A 484 3.78 35.33 -22.17
C LYS A 484 3.89 36.14 -20.87
N ARG A 485 2.83 36.17 -20.06
CA ARG A 485 2.81 36.92 -18.78
C ARG A 485 3.87 36.38 -17.82
N ILE A 486 4.10 35.07 -17.83
CA ILE A 486 5.12 34.43 -16.98
C ILE A 486 6.54 34.86 -17.39
N ASN A 487 6.76 35.10 -18.68
CA ASN A 487 8.07 35.52 -19.19
C ASN A 487 8.39 36.99 -18.88
N GLU A 488 7.37 37.80 -18.56
CA GLU A 488 7.49 39.21 -18.18
C GLU A 488 7.73 39.40 -16.67
N MET A 489 7.53 38.34 -15.86
CA MET A 489 7.72 38.37 -14.41
C MET A 489 9.16 38.10 -13.99
N GLU A 490 9.59 38.80 -12.93
CA GLU A 490 10.83 38.47 -12.23
C GLU A 490 10.73 37.11 -11.54
N ARG A 491 11.87 36.41 -11.35
CA ARG A 491 11.85 35.09 -10.69
C ARG A 491 11.27 35.18 -9.28
N SER A 492 11.58 36.23 -8.53
CA SER A 492 11.10 36.44 -7.16
C SER A 492 9.57 36.60 -7.07
N GLU A 493 8.91 36.98 -8.15
CA GLU A 493 7.44 37.13 -8.19
C GLU A 493 6.72 35.78 -8.38
N ARG A 494 7.41 34.80 -8.96
CA ARG A 494 6.84 33.49 -9.34
C ARG A 494 7.48 32.29 -8.65
N LYS A 495 8.51 32.51 -7.84
CA LYS A 495 9.27 31.47 -7.14
C LYS A 495 9.65 31.93 -5.73
N THR A 496 9.46 31.06 -4.74
CA THR A 496 9.87 31.30 -3.35
C THR A 496 10.92 30.29 -2.94
N ILE A 497 12.09 30.77 -2.51
CA ILE A 497 13.15 29.93 -1.97
C ILE A 497 12.92 29.73 -0.47
N VAL A 498 13.02 28.48 -0.01
CA VAL A 498 12.93 28.09 1.40
C VAL A 498 14.17 27.31 1.77
N ASP A 499 15.04 27.95 2.55
CA ASP A 499 16.29 27.35 3.00
C ASP A 499 16.04 26.23 4.03
N HIS A 500 16.53 25.02 3.73
CA HIS A 500 16.51 23.84 4.60
C HIS A 500 15.17 23.61 5.34
N TRP A 501 14.05 23.75 4.63
CA TRP A 501 12.70 23.61 5.18
C TRP A 501 12.29 24.61 6.27
N GLY A 502 12.90 25.79 6.36
CA GLY A 502 12.34 26.89 7.16
C GLY A 502 13.29 27.63 8.09
N ARG A 503 14.59 27.74 7.79
CA ARG A 503 15.26 29.00 8.17
C ARG A 503 14.74 30.05 7.20
N PHE A 504 13.62 30.69 7.52
CA PHE A 504 13.05 31.78 6.73
C PHE A 504 13.99 32.99 6.80
N GLN A 505 15.09 32.96 6.06
CA GLN A 505 15.81 34.17 5.71
C GLN A 505 15.15 34.70 4.43
N THR A 506 14.31 35.73 4.57
CA THR A 506 14.00 36.58 3.43
C THR A 506 15.27 37.37 3.09
N ALA A 507 16.16 36.80 2.30
CA ALA A 507 17.28 37.52 1.69
C ALA A 507 16.93 37.80 0.22
N PRO A 508 17.33 38.97 -0.33
CA PRO A 508 17.01 39.35 -1.69
C PRO A 508 17.68 38.41 -2.68
N ALA A 509 16.94 38.08 -3.74
CA ALA A 509 17.43 37.26 -4.83
C ALA A 509 18.42 38.07 -5.67
N ASP A 510 19.70 38.06 -5.28
CA ASP A 510 20.82 38.37 -6.17
C ASP A 510 22.06 37.60 -5.70
N GLY A 511 22.52 36.67 -6.54
CA GLY A 511 23.66 35.77 -6.35
C GLY A 511 23.72 34.70 -7.43
#